data_AF-Q1JVB7-F1
#
_entry.id   AF-Q1JVB7-F1
#
_cell.length_a   1.000
_cell.length_b   1.000
_cell.length_c   1.000
_cell.angle_alpha   90.00
_cell.angle_beta   90.00
_cell.angle_gamma   90.00
#
_symmetry.space_group_name_H-M   'P 1'
#
loop_
_entity.id
_entity.type
_entity.pdbx_description
1 polymer ?
#
loop_
_entity_poly.entity_id
_entity_poly.type
_entity_poly.pdbx_seq_one_letter_code
_entity_poly.pdbx_strand_id
1 'polypeptide(L)'
;MSSDMYPTRSGDTLNKMALYEICRDSRSITIQVRFCLIGEKPGTYSAIPLIKDDYANSEFWGAGDTEQAALRDCLAKIQHLSVQQLNALHS
;
A
#
# COMPACT_ATOMS: atom_id res chain seq x y z
N MET A 1 18.05 -5.53 -11.73
CA MET A 1 17.73 -6.91 -11.31
C MET A 1 17.26 -7.65 -12.55
N SER A 2 17.81 -8.83 -12.88
CA SER A 2 17.53 -9.51 -14.16
C SER A 2 16.15 -10.17 -14.15
N SER A 3 15.42 -10.09 -15.27
CA SER A 3 14.10 -10.73 -15.46
C SER A 3 14.14 -12.27 -15.35
N ASP A 4 15.34 -12.87 -15.36
CA ASP A 4 15.50 -14.33 -15.29
C ASP A 4 15.18 -14.91 -13.90
N MET A 5 15.17 -14.06 -12.85
CA MET A 5 14.90 -14.51 -11.47
C MET A 5 13.41 -14.78 -11.22
N TYR A 6 12.51 -14.09 -11.93
CA TYR A 6 11.06 -14.26 -11.81
C TYR A 6 10.44 -14.33 -13.21
N PRO A 7 9.99 -15.51 -13.68
CA PRO A 7 9.38 -15.62 -14.99
C PRO A 7 8.04 -14.90 -15.02
N THR A 8 8.00 -13.70 -15.61
CA THR A 8 6.80 -12.88 -15.80
C THR A 8 6.61 -12.53 -17.28
N ARG A 9 5.39 -12.17 -17.69
CA ARG A 9 5.10 -11.67 -19.04
C ARG A 9 5.50 -10.21 -19.17
N SER A 10 5.66 -9.75 -20.41
CA SER A 10 5.84 -8.33 -20.70
C SER A 10 4.61 -7.55 -20.19
N GLY A 11 4.85 -6.53 -19.38
CA GLY A 11 3.80 -5.69 -18.78
C GLY A 11 3.31 -6.17 -17.40
N ASP A 12 3.73 -7.34 -16.93
CA ASP A 12 3.40 -7.77 -15.57
C ASP A 12 4.07 -6.87 -14.53
N THR A 13 3.36 -6.64 -13.42
CA THR A 13 3.94 -6.05 -12.21
C THR A 13 3.99 -7.11 -11.11
N LEU A 14 5.17 -7.33 -10.55
CA LEU A 14 5.38 -8.23 -9.42
C LEU A 14 5.76 -7.41 -8.18
N ASN A 15 5.04 -7.61 -7.09
CA ASN A 15 5.31 -6.96 -5.81
C ASN A 15 5.51 -8.00 -4.71
N LYS A 16 6.50 -7.79 -3.85
CA LYS A 16 6.54 -8.43 -2.52
C LYS A 16 5.65 -7.61 -1.59
N MET A 17 4.80 -8.27 -0.80
CA MET A 17 3.85 -7.60 0.08
C MET A 17 4.09 -7.89 1.56
N ALA A 18 3.81 -6.90 2.40
CA ALA A 18 3.65 -7.00 3.84
C ALA A 18 2.29 -6.40 4.24
N LEU A 19 1.60 -7.04 5.17
CA LEU A 19 0.31 -6.58 5.68
C LEU A 19 0.48 -6.04 7.09
N TYR A 20 -0.08 -4.86 7.32
CA TYR A 20 -0.16 -4.19 8.61
C TYR A 20 -1.62 -3.98 8.96
N GLU A 21 -1.95 -4.09 10.24
CA GLU A 21 -3.27 -3.75 10.75
C GLU A 21 -3.16 -2.55 11.67
N ILE A 22 -4.04 -1.57 11.49
CA ILE A 22 -4.25 -0.50 12.46
C ILE A 22 -5.66 -0.60 13.03
N CYS A 23 -5.75 -0.69 14.35
CA CYS A 23 -7.01 -0.72 15.08
C CYS A 23 -7.35 0.69 15.60
N ARG A 24 -8.53 1.20 15.25
CA ARG A 24 -9.09 2.47 15.73
C ARG A 24 -10.56 2.28 16.07
N ASP A 25 -10.99 2.71 17.25
CA ASP A 25 -12.40 2.71 17.66
C ASP A 25 -13.10 1.35 17.44
N SER A 26 -12.42 0.27 17.85
CA SER A 26 -12.89 -1.13 17.69
C SER A 26 -13.07 -1.60 16.23
N ARG A 27 -12.46 -0.90 15.27
CA ARG A 27 -12.42 -1.27 13.86
C ARG A 27 -10.97 -1.37 13.38
N SER A 28 -10.72 -2.20 12.38
CA SER A 28 -9.40 -2.31 11.77
C SER A 28 -9.37 -1.79 10.34
N ILE A 29 -8.20 -1.28 9.94
CA ILE A 29 -7.84 -0.99 8.56
C ILE A 29 -6.58 -1.77 8.27
N THR A 30 -6.60 -2.52 7.17
CA THR A 30 -5.40 -3.20 6.66
C THR A 30 -4.63 -2.22 5.79
N ILE A 31 -3.32 -2.13 5.98
CA ILE A 31 -2.39 -1.41 5.11
C ILE A 31 -1.49 -2.42 4.45
N GLN A 32 -1.46 -2.41 3.13
CA GLN A 32 -0.61 -3.26 2.33
C GLN A 32 0.61 -2.48 1.86
N VAL A 33 1.79 -2.86 2.35
CA VAL A 33 3.05 -2.32 1.88
C VAL A 33 3.60 -3.22 0.78
N ARG A 34 3.97 -2.62 -0.36
CA ARG A 34 4.43 -3.28 -1.57
C ARG A 34 5.85 -2.85 -1.87
N PHE A 35 6.72 -3.81 -2.11
CA PHE A 35 8.01 -3.59 -2.74
C PHE A 35 7.93 -4.06 -4.18
N CYS A 36 8.14 -3.15 -5.14
CA CYS A 36 8.08 -3.49 -6.57
C CYS A 36 9.35 -4.26 -6.96
N LEU A 37 9.17 -5.55 -7.28
CA LEU A 37 10.22 -6.42 -7.79
C LEU A 37 10.37 -6.28 -9.31
N ILE A 38 9.23 -6.20 -10.02
CA ILE A 38 9.13 -6.02 -11.47
C ILE A 38 7.96 -5.07 -11.74
N GLY A 39 8.14 -4.12 -12.66
CA GLY A 39 7.08 -3.18 -13.07
C GLY A 39 7.63 -1.79 -13.36
N GLU A 40 6.76 -0.77 -13.29
CA GLU A 40 7.10 0.62 -13.64
C GLU A 40 8.10 1.28 -12.70
N LYS A 41 8.12 0.91 -11.41
CA LYS A 41 9.00 1.51 -10.40
C LYS A 41 9.75 0.46 -9.55
N PRO A 42 10.62 -0.37 -10.15
CA PRO A 42 11.34 -1.42 -9.42
C PRO A 42 12.19 -0.82 -8.29
N GLY A 43 12.24 -1.50 -7.15
CA GLY A 43 13.04 -1.07 -5.99
C GLY A 43 12.35 -0.05 -5.08
N THR A 44 11.10 0.32 -5.34
CA THR A 44 10.36 1.30 -4.53
C THR A 44 9.35 0.63 -3.60
N TYR A 45 9.07 1.29 -2.47
CA TYR A 45 8.00 0.91 -1.56
C TYR A 45 6.78 1.82 -1.70
N SER A 46 5.59 1.21 -1.70
CA SER A 46 4.30 1.92 -1.58
C SER A 46 3.45 1.28 -0.49
N ALA A 47 2.75 2.09 0.30
CA ALA A 47 1.85 1.62 1.36
C ALA A 47 0.43 2.05 1.04
N ILE A 48 -0.50 1.10 0.97
CA ILE A 48 -1.85 1.33 0.46
C ILE A 48 -2.86 0.87 1.52
N PRO A 49 -3.70 1.77 2.06
CA PRO A 49 -4.82 1.36 2.89
C PRO A 49 -5.83 0.59 2.04
N LEU A 50 -6.28 -0.55 2.55
CA LEU A 50 -7.36 -1.34 1.96
C LEU A 50 -8.69 -0.93 2.60
N ILE A 51 -9.70 -0.69 1.78
CA ILE A 51 -11.02 -0.22 2.18
C ILE A 51 -12.06 -1.07 1.44
N LYS A 52 -12.81 -1.91 2.18
CA LYS A 52 -13.82 -2.84 1.62
C LYS A 52 -13.32 -3.62 0.39
N ASP A 53 -12.14 -4.23 0.50
CA ASP A 53 -11.51 -5.02 -0.55
C ASP A 53 -11.02 -4.24 -1.80
N ASP A 54 -11.07 -2.90 -1.76
CA ASP A 54 -10.49 -2.02 -2.79
C ASP A 54 -9.35 -1.16 -2.24
N TYR A 55 -8.55 -0.57 -3.12
CA TYR A 55 -7.48 0.35 -2.75
C TYR A 55 -8.04 1.73 -2.45
N ALA A 56 -7.65 2.33 -1.31
CA ALA A 56 -7.94 3.73 -1.02
C ALA A 56 -7.51 4.65 -2.17
N ASN A 57 -8.09 5.87 -2.27
CA ASN A 57 -7.62 6.87 -3.22
C ASN A 57 -6.10 7.07 -3.12
N SER A 58 -5.44 7.33 -4.25
CA SER A 58 -3.99 7.49 -4.33
C SER A 58 -3.44 8.62 -3.45
N GLU A 59 -4.28 9.57 -3.04
CA GLU A 59 -3.96 10.61 -2.06
C GLU A 59 -3.58 10.05 -0.68
N PHE A 60 -4.07 8.86 -0.33
CA PHE A 60 -3.77 8.17 0.94
C PHE A 60 -2.61 7.18 0.83
N TRP A 61 -2.04 7.01 -0.37
CA TRP A 61 -0.95 6.07 -0.58
C TRP A 61 0.34 6.66 -0.03
N GLY A 62 1.02 5.87 0.79
CA GLY A 62 2.37 6.17 1.25
C GLY A 62 3.42 5.79 0.21
N ALA A 63 4.51 6.55 0.15
CA ALA A 63 5.68 6.23 -0.65
C ALA A 63 6.97 6.31 0.18
N GLY A 64 7.97 5.51 -0.19
CA GLY A 64 9.29 5.60 0.43
C GLY A 64 10.32 4.65 -0.16
N ASP A 65 11.57 4.87 0.23
CA ASP A 65 12.71 4.01 -0.15
C ASP A 65 12.83 2.79 0.77
N THR A 66 12.03 2.72 1.85
CA THR A 66 11.94 1.59 2.76
C THR A 66 10.49 1.27 3.11
N GLU A 67 10.25 0.04 3.60
CA GLU A 67 8.94 -0.41 4.07
C GLU A 67 8.39 0.52 5.16
N GLN A 68 9.22 0.88 6.14
CA GLN A 68 8.85 1.76 7.24
C GLN A 68 8.59 3.20 6.78
N ALA A 69 9.35 3.70 5.80
CA ALA A 69 9.14 5.04 5.27
C ALA A 69 7.79 5.15 4.55
N ALA A 70 7.46 4.17 3.69
CA ALA A 70 6.18 4.12 3.00
C ALA A 70 5.01 3.97 3.99
N LEU A 71 5.13 3.07 4.98
CA LEU A 71 4.11 2.89 6.01
C LEU A 71 3.87 4.17 6.81
N ARG A 72 4.95 4.83 7.26
CA ARG A 72 4.86 6.10 8.00
C ARG A 72 4.17 7.19 7.20
N ASP A 73 4.50 7.32 5.91
CA ASP A 73 3.87 8.30 5.02
C ASP A 73 2.37 8.02 4.86
N CYS A 74 1.99 6.77 4.62
CA CYS A 74 0.58 6.36 4.56
C CYS A 74 -0.16 6.68 5.87
N LEU A 75 0.40 6.28 7.01
CA LEU A 75 -0.18 6.54 8.32
C LEU A 75 -0.35 8.04 8.59
N ALA A 76 0.62 8.87 8.21
CA ALA A 76 0.55 10.32 8.38
C ALA A 76 -0.58 10.95 7.55
N LYS A 77 -0.84 10.43 6.35
CA LYS A 77 -1.94 10.86 5.47
C LYS A 77 -3.31 10.50 6.01
N ILE A 78 -3.45 9.37 6.70
CA ILE A 78 -4.75 8.89 7.21
C ILE A 78 -4.95 9.13 8.72
N GLN A 79 -3.98 9.72 9.43
CA GLN A 79 -4.02 9.83 10.91
C GLN A 79 -5.21 10.61 11.46
N HIS A 80 -5.73 11.57 10.68
CA HIS A 80 -6.82 12.45 11.07
C HIS A 80 -8.20 11.93 10.63
N LEU A 81 -8.25 10.77 9.98
CA LEU A 81 -9.47 10.15 9.47
C LEU A 81 -9.89 8.99 10.37
N SER A 82 -11.19 8.92 10.68
CA SER A 82 -11.78 7.74 11.28
C SER A 82 -11.90 6.61 10.25
N VAL A 83 -12.03 5.37 10.72
CA VAL A 83 -12.28 4.21 9.84
C VAL A 83 -13.56 4.42 9.02
N GLN A 84 -14.57 5.10 9.57
CA GLN A 84 -15.81 5.41 8.86
C GLN A 84 -15.60 6.44 7.75
N GLN A 85 -14.80 7.49 8.01
CA GLN A 85 -14.47 8.50 7.00
C GLN A 85 -13.71 7.89 5.83
N LEU A 86 -12.72 7.04 6.10
CA LEU A 86 -12.00 6.29 5.06
C LEU A 86 -12.96 5.44 4.22
N ASN A 87 -13.85 4.68 4.86
CA ASN A 87 -14.86 3.86 4.17
C ASN A 87 -15.88 4.64 3.34
N ALA A 88 -16.11 5.92 3.64
CA ALA A 88 -17.10 6.76 2.97
C ALA A 88 -16.55 7.41 1.68
N LEU A 89 -15.23 7.50 1.54
CA LEU A 89 -14.55 8.11 0.38
C LEU A 89 -14.56 7.23 -0.89
N HIS A 90 -15.18 6.05 -0.81
CA HIS A 90 -15.37 5.09 -1.89
C HIS A 90 -16.81 5.08 -2.46
N SER A 91 -17.63 6.09 -2.14
CA SER A 91 -19.05 6.17 -2.50
C SER A 91 -19.30 7.07 -3.69
#